data_AF-A0A357G3H3-F1
#
_entry.id   AF-A0A357G3H3-F1
#
_cell.length_a   1.000
_cell.length_b   1.000
_cell.length_c   1.000
_cell.angle_alpha   90.00
_cell.angle_beta   90.00
_cell.angle_gamma   90.00
#
_symmetry.space_group_name_H-M   'P 1'
#
loop_
_entity.id
_entity.type
_entity.pdbx_description
1 polymer ?
#
loop_
_entity_poly.entity_id
_entity_poly.type
_entity_poly.pdbx_seq_one_letter_code
_entity_poly.pdbx_strand_id
1 'polypeptide(L)' 'RAVGSAVGANPVSLIVPCHRVLPRSGGVGNYGWGPKLKEKILKAERA' A
#
# COMPACT_ATOMS: atom_id res chain seq x y z
N ARG A 1 14.45 2.50 0.09
CA ARG A 1 14.33 1.49 -1.01
C ARG A 1 14.05 0.08 -0.47
N ALA A 2 14.88 -0.48 0.42
CA ALA A 2 14.67 -1.84 0.98
C ALA A 2 13.28 -2.09 1.58
N VAL A 3 12.81 -1.20 2.47
CA VAL A 3 11.51 -1.34 3.15
C VAL A 3 10.34 -1.35 2.16
N GLY A 4 10.36 -0.46 1.15
CA GLY A 4 9.29 -0.40 0.15
C GLY A 4 9.16 -1.68 -0.68
N SER A 5 10.30 -2.29 -1.04
CA SER A 5 10.32 -3.57 -1.74
C SER A 5 9.82 -4.72 -0.86
N ALA A 6 10.26 -4.79 0.41
CA ALA A 6 9.81 -5.82 1.35
C ALA A 6 8.30 -5.73 1.63
N VAL A 7 7.80 -4.52 1.85
CA VAL A 7 6.36 -4.26 2.05
C VAL A 7 5.54 -4.58 0.80
N GLY A 8 6.09 -4.28 -0.39
CA GLY A 8 5.45 -4.59 -1.67
C GLY A 8 5.29 -6.09 -1.93
N ALA A 9 6.14 -6.93 -1.35
CA ALA A 9 6.11 -8.38 -1.47
C ALA A 9 5.21 -9.08 -0.42
N ASN A 10 4.48 -8.32 0.40
CA ASN A 10 3.64 -8.88 1.45
C ASN A 10 2.48 -9.75 0.87
N PRO A 11 2.43 -11.06 1.16
CA PRO A 11 1.38 -11.95 0.68
C PRO A 11 0.09 -11.85 1.50
N VAL A 12 0.13 -11.26 2.70
CA VAL A 12 -1.03 -11.16 3.61
C VAL A 12 -1.46 -9.70 3.73
N SER A 13 -2.06 -9.20 2.66
CA SER A 13 -2.60 -7.84 2.61
C SER A 13 -3.76 -7.64 3.61
N LEU A 14 -4.06 -6.38 3.96
CA LEU A 14 -5.04 -5.92 4.95
C LEU A 14 -4.68 -6.24 6.41
N ILE A 15 -4.29 -7.47 6.73
CA ILE A 15 -3.85 -7.84 8.09
C ILE A 15 -2.52 -7.16 8.41
N VAL A 16 -1.53 -7.33 7.53
CA VAL A 16 -0.32 -6.52 7.55
C VAL A 16 -0.60 -5.27 6.70
N PRO A 17 -0.62 -4.06 7.28
CA PRO A 17 -1.16 -2.85 6.63
C PRO A 17 -0.17 -2.24 5.62
N CYS A 18 0.29 -3.03 4.66
CA CYS A 18 1.22 -2.63 3.61
C CYS A 18 0.65 -1.51 2.70
N HIS A 19 -0.68 -1.36 2.63
CA HIS A 19 -1.35 -0.27 1.92
C HIS A 19 -1.14 1.11 2.56
N ARG A 20 -0.72 1.17 3.83
CA ARG A 20 -0.46 2.44 4.54
C ARG A 20 0.93 3.02 4.27
N VAL A 21 1.83 2.26 3.63
CA VAL A 21 3.15 2.76 3.26
C VAL A 21 3.05 3.61 2.00
N LEU A 22 3.26 4.93 2.14
CA LEU A 22 3.11 5.90 1.07
C LEU A 22 4.46 6.53 0.66
N PRO A 23 4.65 6.86 -0.62
CA PRO A 23 5.84 7.59 -1.08
C PRO A 23 5.83 9.03 -0.56
N ARG A 24 7.03 9.55 -0.22
CA ARG A 24 7.21 10.94 0.22
C ARG A 24 6.81 11.97 -0.85
N SER A 25 6.92 11.62 -2.12
CA SER A 25 6.50 12.47 -3.25
C SER A 25 4.99 12.63 -3.37
N GLY A 26 4.19 11.94 -2.54
CA GLY A 26 2.74 11.89 -2.64
C GLY A 26 2.24 10.82 -3.61
N GLY A 27 0.91 10.64 -3.63
CA GLY A 27 0.23 9.57 -4.37
C GLY A 27 0.24 8.22 -3.63
N VAL A 28 -0.34 7.20 -4.25
CA VAL A 28 -0.49 5.86 -3.64
C VAL A 28 0.76 4.98 -3.80
N GLY A 29 1.60 5.26 -4.80
CA GLY A 29 2.78 4.45 -5.11
C GLY A 29 2.46 3.01 -5.54
N ASN A 30 3.48 2.17 -5.59
CA ASN A 30 3.33 0.76 -5.94
C ASN A 30 2.70 -0.06 -4.82
N TYR A 31 2.04 -1.14 -5.23
CA TYR A 31 1.37 -2.08 -4.35
C TYR A 31 1.33 -3.47 -5.01
N GLY A 32 1.70 -4.52 -4.27
CA GLY A 32 1.76 -5.89 -4.80
C GLY A 32 0.41 -6.37 -5.38
N TRP A 33 -0.70 -5.86 -4.85
CA TRP A 33 -2.06 -6.19 -5.28
C TRP A 33 -2.68 -5.13 -6.20
N GLY A 34 -1.87 -4.19 -6.69
CA GLY A 34 -2.27 -3.17 -7.64
C GLY A 34 -2.65 -1.82 -7.00
N PRO A 35 -2.18 -0.68 -7.56
CA PRO A 35 -2.36 0.64 -6.96
C PRO A 35 -3.83 1.08 -6.82
N LYS A 36 -4.72 0.63 -7.72
CA LYS A 36 -6.17 0.91 -7.64
C LYS A 36 -6.80 0.30 -6.39
N LEU A 37 -6.40 -0.90 -6.00
CA LEU A 37 -6.90 -1.55 -4.78
C LEU A 37 -6.41 -0.81 -3.53
N LYS A 38 -5.13 -0.44 -3.50
CA LYS A 38 -4.56 0.39 -2.43
C LYS A 38 -5.32 1.70 -2.23
N GLU A 39 -5.67 2.38 -3.33
CA GLU A 39 -6.46 3.61 -3.28
C GLU A 39 -7.87 3.37 -2.71
N LYS A 40 -8.55 2.29 -3.13
CA LYS A 40 -9.88 1.94 -2.60
C LYS A 40 -9.84 1.66 -1.09
N ILE A 41 -8.85 0.90 -0.63
CA ILE A 41 -8.68 0.59 0.80
C ILE A 41 -8.42 1.87 1.59
N LEU A 42 -7.49 2.71 1.14
CA LEU A 42 -7.17 3.98 1.81
C LEU A 42 -8.37 4.95 1.84
N LYS A 43 -9.24 4.93 0.83
CA LYS A 43 -10.50 5.69 0.83
C LYS A 43 -11.50 5.11 1.85
N ALA A 44 -11.65 3.79 1.88
CA ALA A 44 -12.54 3.12 2.82
C ALA A 44 -12.13 3.30 4.29
N GLU A 45 -10.83 3.34 4.59
CA GLU A 45 -10.30 3.62 5.94
C GLU A 45 -10.52 5.06 6.44
N ARG A 46 -10.84 5.99 5.53
CA ARG A 46 -11.07 7.41 5.84
C ARG A 46 -12.55 7.77 5.96
N ALA A 47 -13.44 6.85 5.59
CA ALA A 47 -14.88 6.97 5.79
C ALA A 47 -15.23 6.65 7.25
#